data_AF-A0A847L4B2-F1
#
_entry.id   AF-A0A847L4B2-F1
#
_cell.length_a   1.000
_cell.length_b   1.000
_cell.length_c   1.000
_cell.angle_alpha   90.00
_cell.angle_beta   90.00
_cell.angle_gamma   90.00
#
_symmetry.space_group_name_H-M   'P 1'
#
loop_
_entity.id
_entity.type
_entity.pdbx_description
1 polymer ?
#
loop_
_entity_poly.entity_id
_entity_poly.type
_entity_poly.pdbx_seq_one_letter_code
_entity_poly.pdbx_strand_id
1 'polypeptide(L)' 'MDLEEILKDLQKRFKEPYPEFYNRRIIFWMDRDREFEDEIDNLEIPDVKIIKMSENNKFRVKKLLSF' A
#
# COMPACT_ATOMS: atom_id res chain seq x y z
N MET A 1 1.22 -12.95 11.97
CA MET A 1 0.82 -12.84 10.56
C MET A 1 2.09 -12.44 9.87
N ASP A 2 2.64 -13.32 9.06
CA ASP A 2 3.98 -13.08 8.51
C ASP A 2 3.90 -12.12 7.33
N LEU A 3 5.00 -11.42 7.04
CA LEU A 3 5.05 -10.44 5.95
C LEU A 3 4.64 -11.06 4.60
N GLU A 4 5.02 -12.31 4.37
CA GLU A 4 4.63 -13.06 3.17
C GLU A 4 3.12 -13.25 3.04
N GLU A 5 2.42 -13.50 4.15
CA GLU A 5 0.95 -13.64 4.15
C GLU A 5 0.29 -12.30 3.82
N ILE A 6 0.82 -11.20 4.37
CA ILE A 6 0.35 -9.84 4.10
C ILE A 6 0.54 -9.49 2.62
N LEU A 7 1.70 -9.76 2.06
CA LEU A 7 2.00 -9.54 0.64
C LEU A 7 1.06 -10.33 -0.26
N LYS A 8 0.84 -11.60 0.05
CA LYS A 8 -0.05 -12.47 -0.72
C LYS A 8 -1.49 -11.95 -0.71
N ASP A 9 -1.96 -11.49 0.44
CA ASP A 9 -3.29 -10.89 0.57
C ASP A 9 -3.39 -9.56 -0.21
N LEU A 10 -2.40 -8.68 -0.09
CA LEU A 10 -2.35 -7.42 -0.86
C LEU A 10 -2.33 -7.68 -2.38
N GLN A 11 -1.48 -8.61 -2.85
CA GLN A 11 -1.42 -8.99 -4.26
C GLN A 11 -2.76 -9.51 -4.77
N LYS A 12 -3.45 -10.34 -3.99
CA LYS A 12 -4.79 -10.82 -4.34
C LYS A 12 -5.76 -9.65 -4.50
N ARG A 13 -5.78 -8.73 -3.53
CA ARG A 13 -6.66 -7.55 -3.57
C ARG A 13 -6.36 -6.63 -4.73
N PHE A 14 -5.10 -6.44 -5.13
CA PHE A 14 -4.75 -5.60 -6.28
C PHE A 14 -5.08 -6.26 -7.63
N LYS A 15 -5.13 -7.59 -7.70
CA LYS A 15 -5.52 -8.34 -8.91
C LYS A 15 -7.03 -8.41 -9.14
N GLU A 16 -7.84 -8.10 -8.13
CA GLU A 16 -9.28 -8.06 -8.29
C GLU A 16 -9.68 -6.95 -9.29
N PRO A 17 -10.69 -7.20 -10.14
CA PRO A 17 -11.17 -6.20 -11.07
C PRO A 17 -11.60 -4.92 -10.33
N TYR A 18 -11.44 -3.78 -10.99
CA TYR A 18 -11.95 -2.53 -10.45
C TYR A 18 -13.47 -2.55 -10.46
N PRO A 19 -14.13 -2.02 -9.41
CA PRO A 19 -15.55 -1.74 -9.46
C PRO A 19 -15.87 -0.79 -10.62
N GLU A 20 -17.12 -0.80 -11.09
CA GLU A 20 -17.54 0.05 -12.19
C GLU A 20 -17.24 1.53 -11.90
N PHE A 21 -16.71 2.25 -12.89
CA PHE A 21 -16.26 3.65 -12.82
C PHE A 21 -15.02 3.93 -11.96
N TYR A 22 -14.36 2.91 -11.37
CA TYR A 22 -13.08 3.07 -10.69
C TYR A 22 -11.91 2.79 -11.61
N ASN A 23 -10.91 3.69 -11.60
CA ASN A 23 -9.68 3.54 -12.39
C ASN A 23 -8.46 3.15 -11.53
N ARG A 24 -8.62 3.08 -10.20
CA ARG A 24 -7.54 2.74 -9.26
C ARG A 24 -8.08 2.15 -7.97
N ARG A 25 -7.27 1.31 -7.33
CA ARG A 25 -7.51 0.76 -5.98
C ARG A 25 -6.44 1.32 -5.04
N ILE A 26 -6.88 1.90 -3.92
CA ILE A 26 -5.99 2.40 -2.87
C ILE A 26 -6.26 1.59 -1.61
N ILE A 27 -5.22 0.99 -1.03
CA ILE A 27 -5.31 0.22 0.20
C ILE A 27 -4.50 0.94 1.27
N PHE A 28 -5.15 1.29 2.37
CA PHE A 28 -4.48 1.75 3.57
C PHE A 28 -4.16 0.54 4.44
N TRP A 29 -2.87 0.25 4.56
CA TRP A 29 -2.36 -0.78 5.46
C TRP A 29 -1.67 -0.10 6.64
N MET A 30 -1.91 -0.61 7.85
CA MET A 30 -1.47 0.00 9.10
C MET A 30 -0.73 -1.03 9.92
N ASP A 31 0.56 -0.79 10.10
CA ASP A 31 1.40 -1.48 11.06
C ASP A 31 1.30 -0.76 12.41
N ARG A 32 0.62 -1.36 13.39
CA ARG A 32 0.42 -0.72 14.70
C ARG A 32 1.65 -0.83 15.58
N ASP A 33 2.31 -1.98 15.53
CA ASP A 33 3.44 -2.31 16.39
C ASP A 33 4.78 -1.97 15.73
N ARG A 34 4.76 -1.45 14.50
CA ARG A 34 5.94 -1.10 13.68
C ARG A 34 6.85 -2.31 13.44
N GLU A 35 6.26 -3.49 13.39
CA GLU A 35 6.96 -4.77 13.20
C GLU A 35 7.67 -4.83 11.83
N PHE A 36 7.13 -4.15 10.82
CA PHE A 36 7.58 -4.22 9.43
C PHE A 36 8.20 -2.91 8.94
N GLU A 37 8.58 -1.99 9.85
CA GLU A 37 9.08 -0.67 9.49
C GLU A 37 10.32 -0.75 8.58
N ASP A 38 11.23 -1.69 8.83
CA ASP A 38 12.45 -1.87 8.03
C ASP A 38 12.24 -2.73 6.78
N GLU A 39 11.22 -3.60 6.79
CA GLU A 39 10.95 -4.53 5.69
C GLU A 39 10.10 -3.89 4.59
N ILE A 40 9.21 -2.95 4.94
CA ILE A 40 8.28 -2.31 4.00
C ILE A 40 9.00 -1.59 2.85
N ASP A 41 10.20 -1.07 3.11
CA ASP A 41 11.00 -0.35 2.11
C ASP A 41 11.60 -1.29 1.05
N ASN A 42 11.63 -2.60 1.31
CA ASN A 42 12.08 -3.64 0.38
C ASN A 42 10.93 -4.36 -0.35
N LEU A 43 9.68 -4.00 -0.05
CA LEU A 43 8.54 -4.66 -0.67
C LEU A 43 8.34 -4.20 -2.11
N GLU A 44 8.10 -5.16 -2.99
CA GLU A 44 7.69 -4.90 -4.37
C GLU A 44 6.42 -5.68 -4.70
N ILE A 45 5.42 -4.96 -5.20
CA ILE A 45 4.19 -5.55 -5.75
C ILE A 45 4.07 -5.06 -7.20
N PRO A 46 3.97 -5.97 -8.19
CA PRO A 46 3.84 -5.59 -9.59
C PRO A 46 2.66 -4.63 -9.82
N ASP A 47 2.89 -3.60 -10.63
CA ASP A 47 1.90 -2.56 -11.00
C ASP A 47 1.30 -1.76 -9.82
N VAL A 48 1.95 -1.80 -8.65
CA VAL A 48 1.50 -1.10 -7.45
C VAL A 48 2.55 -0.12 -6.96
N LYS A 49 2.11 1.10 -6.63
CA LYS A 49 2.95 2.11 -6.01
C LYS A 49 2.84 2.03 -4.49
N ILE A 50 3.93 1.63 -3.83
CA ILE A 50 4.01 1.56 -2.36
C ILE A 50 4.47 2.91 -1.80
N ILE A 51 3.83 3.36 -0.72
CA ILE A 51 4.12 4.63 -0.07
C ILE A 51 4.04 4.46 1.45
N LYS A 52 5.20 4.51 2.10
CA LYS A 52 5.31 4.60 3.56
C LYS A 52 4.98 6.01 4.02
N MET A 53 4.04 6.15 4.96
CA MET A 53 3.76 7.44 5.59
C MET A 53 4.88 7.79 6.56
N SER A 54 5.40 9.00 6.46
CA SER A 54 6.42 9.53 7.38
C SER A 54 6.08 10.96 7.79
N GLU A 55 6.76 11.48 8.80
CA GLU A 55 6.48 12.82 9.34
C GLU A 55 6.56 13.91 8.26
N ASN A 56 7.53 13.79 7.36
CA ASN A 56 7.88 14.81 6.38
C ASN A 56 7.17 14.65 5.01
N ASN A 57 6.30 13.66 4.83
CA ASN A 57 5.71 13.36 3.53
C ASN A 57 4.17 13.52 3.43
N LYS A 58 3.50 13.88 4.54
CA LYS A 58 2.02 14.00 4.62
C LYS A 58 1.40 14.81 3.49
N PHE A 59 1.94 16.00 3.19
CA PHE A 59 1.42 16.86 2.13
C PHE A 59 1.54 16.21 0.75
N ARG A 60 2.70 15.62 0.44
CA ARG A 60 2.97 14.94 -0.83
C ARG A 60 2.03 13.74 -1.02
N VAL A 61 1.83 12.94 0.02
CA VAL A 61 0.92 11.79 -0.03
C VAL A 61 -0.52 12.23 -0.25
N LYS A 62 -1.01 13.23 0.51
CA LYS A 62 -2.36 13.77 0.32
C LYS A 62 -2.57 14.31 -1.10
N LYS A 63 -1.58 15.03 -1.64
CA LYS A 63 -1.62 15.56 -3.00
C LYS A 63 -1.73 14.42 -4.02
N LEU A 64 -0.93 13.36 -3.90
CA LEU A 64 -0.98 12.20 -4.79
C LEU A 64 -2.35 11.51 -4.78
N LEU A 65 -3.00 11.42 -3.62
CA LEU A 65 -4.32 10.79 -3.50
C LEU A 65 -5.46 11.67 -4.05
N SER A 66 -5.22 12.96 -4.26
CA SER A 66 -6.25 13.90 -4.72
C SER A 66 -6.40 13.96 -6.25
N PHE A 67 -5.43 13.45 -7.00
CA PHE A 67 -5.46 13.29 -8.46
C PHE A 67 -5.70 11.82 -8.81
#